data_AF-J9DN60-F1
#
_entry.id   AF-J9DN60-F1
#
_cell.length_a   1.000
_cell.length_b   1.000
_cell.length_c   1.000
_cell.angle_alpha   90.00
_cell.angle_beta   90.00
_cell.angle_gamma   90.00
#
_symmetry.space_group_name_H-M   'P 1'
#
loop_
_entity.id
_entity.type
_entity.pdbx_description
1 polymer ?
#
loop_
_entity_poly.entity_id
_entity_poly.type
_entity_poly.pdbx_seq_one_letter_code
_entity_poly.pdbx_strand_id
1 'polypeptide(L)' 'VTHTYGHSAFGCQQVIYDSRNDLTIAYVTNAIKVGVYKQCRTYIRLHNAIYDIIQKN' A
#
# COMPACT_ATOMS: atom_id res chain seq x y z
N VAL A 1 -3.84 -7.88 -14.29
CA VAL A 1 -3.52 -6.45 -14.48
C VAL A 1 -4.02 -5.72 -13.24
N THR A 2 -3.14 -5.30 -12.35
CA THR A 2 -3.52 -4.58 -11.11
C THR A 2 -3.88 -3.15 -11.50
N HIS A 3 -5.15 -2.78 -11.39
CA HIS A 3 -5.62 -1.43 -11.69
C HIS A 3 -5.46 -0.59 -10.43
N THR A 4 -4.54 0.38 -10.45
CA THR A 4 -4.32 1.29 -9.33
C THR A 4 -5.16 2.55 -9.54
N TYR A 5 -6.25 2.70 -8.79
CA TYR A 5 -7.07 3.91 -8.77
C TYR A 5 -6.61 4.80 -7.61
N GLY A 6 -6.02 5.98 -7.86
CA GLY A 6 -5.52 6.81 -6.76
C GLY A 6 -4.99 8.20 -7.12
N HIS A 7 -5.19 9.13 -6.17
CA HIS A 7 -4.62 10.48 -6.07
C HIS A 7 -3.07 10.45 -6.02
N SER A 8 -2.39 11.58 -6.24
CA SER A 8 -0.93 11.65 -6.14
C SER A 8 -0.48 11.10 -4.78
N ALA A 9 0.27 9.99 -4.80
CA ALA A 9 0.59 9.17 -3.63
C ALA A 9 1.65 9.79 -2.70
N PHE A 10 1.61 11.11 -2.50
CA PHE A 10 2.42 11.81 -1.51
C PHE A 10 2.03 11.34 -0.10
N GLY A 11 3.01 11.16 0.77
CA GLY A 11 2.79 10.44 2.03
C GLY A 11 2.76 8.92 1.87
N CYS A 12 2.90 8.42 0.63
CA CYS A 12 2.64 7.04 0.24
C CYS A 12 1.19 6.60 0.53
N GLN A 13 0.28 7.57 0.61
CA GLN A 13 -1.13 7.36 0.87
C GLN A 13 -1.82 6.76 -0.35
N GLN A 14 -2.50 5.63 -0.17
CA GLN A 14 -3.15 4.92 -1.27
C GLN A 14 -4.14 3.88 -0.75
N VAL A 15 -5.10 3.56 -1.62
CA VAL A 15 -5.96 2.39 -1.49
C VAL A 15 -5.54 1.39 -2.58
N ILE A 16 -5.23 0.17 -2.17
CA ILE A 16 -4.85 -0.93 -3.07
C ILE A 16 -5.94 -1.99 -2.99
N TYR A 17 -6.37 -2.46 -4.15
CA TYR A 17 -7.26 -3.60 -4.27
C TYR A 17 -6.55 -4.72 -5.03
N ASP A 18 -6.40 -5.87 -4.39
CA ASP A 18 -5.84 -7.09 -4.94
C ASP A 18 -6.90 -8.18 -4.98
N SER A 19 -7.57 -8.27 -6.13
CA SER A 19 -8.66 -9.23 -6.36
C SER A 19 -8.22 -10.70 -6.34
N ARG A 20 -6.90 -10.99 -6.42
CA ARG A 20 -6.41 -12.38 -6.38
C ARG A 20 -6.40 -12.94 -4.96
N ASN A 21 -6.14 -12.06 -3.99
CA ASN A 21 -6.06 -12.40 -2.57
C ASN A 21 -7.28 -11.91 -1.78
N ASP A 22 -8.33 -11.44 -2.47
CA ASP A 22 -9.51 -10.79 -1.88
C ASP A 22 -9.13 -9.75 -0.80
N LEU A 23 -8.15 -8.91 -1.14
CA LEU A 23 -7.50 -8.01 -0.18
C LEU A 23 -7.63 -6.56 -0.60
N THR A 24 -8.11 -5.72 0.34
CA THR A 24 -8.05 -4.26 0.23
C THR A 24 -7.17 -3.68 1.33
N ILE A 25 -6.20 -2.85 0.95
CA ILE A 25 -5.32 -2.13 1.89
C ILE A 25 -5.55 -0.64 1.74
N ALA A 26 -5.95 0.04 2.81
CA ALA A 26 -5.98 1.49 2.91
C ALA A 26 -4.83 1.97 3.81
N TYR A 27 -3.86 2.67 3.24
CA TYR A 27 -2.76 3.28 4.00
C TYR A 27 -2.91 4.80 3.99
N VAL A 28 -3.17 5.37 5.17
CA VAL A 28 -3.44 6.80 5.37
C VAL A 28 -2.42 7.35 6.36
N THR A 29 -1.92 8.56 6.12
CA THR A 29 -0.93 9.20 7.00
C THR A 29 -1.29 10.66 7.24
N ASN A 30 -1.09 11.12 8.48
CA ASN A 30 -1.11 12.56 8.76
C ASN A 30 0.20 13.20 8.28
N ALA A 31 0.09 14.42 7.74
CA ALA A 31 1.15 15.25 7.13
C ALA A 31 1.65 14.82 5.72
N ILE A 32 2.04 15.81 4.91
CA ILE A 32 2.67 15.59 3.59
C ILE A 32 4.07 15.01 3.83
N LYS A 33 4.26 13.73 3.47
CA LYS A 33 5.60 13.17 3.29
C LYS A 33 5.95 13.26 1.81
N VAL A 34 7.15 13.75 1.52
CA VAL A 34 7.60 14.01 0.13
C VAL A 34 7.84 12.70 -0.66
N GLY A 35 7.94 11.56 0.03
CA GLY A 35 8.12 10.25 -0.59
C GLY A 35 6.84 9.66 -1.18
N VAL A 36 7.02 8.84 -2.22
CA VAL A 36 5.95 8.07 -2.88
C VAL A 36 6.24 6.57 -2.85
N TYR A 37 5.19 5.77 -2.65
CA TYR A 37 5.22 4.31 -2.69
C TYR A 37 6.41 3.66 -1.92
N LYS A 38 7.30 2.95 -2.63
CA LYS A 38 8.48 2.25 -2.08
C LYS A 38 9.50 3.17 -1.39
N GLN A 39 9.45 4.47 -1.66
CA GLN A 39 10.33 5.42 -0.98
C GLN A 39 9.93 5.65 0.48
N CYS A 40 8.70 5.30 0.87
CA CYS A 40 8.30 5.31 2.28
C CYS A 40 8.64 3.97 2.94
N ARG A 41 9.70 3.98 3.75
CA ARG A 41 10.16 2.80 4.51
C ARG A 41 9.06 2.17 5.37
N THR A 42 8.21 2.96 6.02
CA THR A 42 7.12 2.43 6.86
C THR A 42 6.06 1.73 6.02
N TYR A 43 5.62 2.35 4.92
CA TYR A 43 4.63 1.78 4.01
C TYR A 43 5.11 0.43 3.45
N ILE A 44 6.32 0.37 2.89
CA ILE A 44 6.81 -0.86 2.25
C ILE A 44 6.98 -2.02 3.25
N ARG A 45 7.37 -1.73 4.50
CA ARG A 45 7.48 -2.74 5.56
C ARG A 45 6.11 -3.33 5.94
N LEU A 46 5.09 -2.48 6.09
CA LEU A 46 3.74 -2.94 6.40
C LEU A 46 3.14 -3.71 5.24
N HIS A 47 3.30 -3.21 4.01
CA HIS A 47 2.86 -3.88 2.80
C HIS A 47 3.44 -5.30 2.70
N ASN A 48 4.75 -5.46 2.86
CA ASN A 48 5.40 -6.77 2.81
C ASN A 48 4.91 -7.69 3.93
N ALA A 49 4.78 -7.19 5.17
CA ALA A 49 4.31 -7.99 6.30
C ALA A 49 2.87 -8.52 6.09
N ILE A 50 1.99 -7.74 5.47
CA ILE A 50 0.63 -8.19 5.11
C ILE A 50 0.73 -9.36 4.11
N TYR A 51 1.50 -9.19 3.03
CA TYR A 51 1.67 -10.23 2.00
C TYR A 51 2.34 -11.51 2.53
N ASP A 52 3.30 -11.39 3.46
CA ASP A 52 3.94 -12.55 4.11
C ASP A 52 2.95 -13.38 4.96
N ILE A 53 1.88 -12.76 5.47
CA ILE A 53 0.84 -13.43 6.26
C ILE A 53 -0.16 -14.13 5.33
N ILE A 54 -0.63 -13.43 4.30
CA ILE A 54 -1.65 -13.99 3.40
C ILE A 54 -1.10 -15.07 2.46
N GLN A 55 0.18 -15.03 2.08
CA GLN A 55 0.79 -16.08 1.24
C GLN A 55 1.01 -17.41 1.98
N LYS A 56 0.92 -17.43 3.32
CA LYS A 56 1.08 -18.65 4.12
C LYS A 56 -0.20 -19.48 4.26
N ASN A 57 -1.31 -18.98 3.72
CA ASN A 57 -2.61 -19.66 3.69
C ASN A 57 -2.94 -20.11 2.26
#